data_AF-A0A2B2LMS1-F1
#
_entry.id   AF-A0A2B2LMS1-F1
#
_cell.length_a   1.000
_cell.length_b   1.000
_cell.length_c   1.000
_cell.angle_alpha   90.00
_cell.angle_beta   90.00
_cell.angle_gamma   90.00
#
_symmetry.space_group_name_H-M   'P 1'
#
loop_
_entity.id
_entity.type
_entity.pdbx_description
1 polymer ?
#
loop_
_entity_poly.entity_id
_entity_poly.type
_entity_poly.pdbx_seq_one_letter_code
_entity_poly.pdbx_strand_id
1 'polypeptide(L)'
;MKQSEVLFRNVEEVMSFDPINDIYEYELGPVNYRGAIKLSYLIRTLNRLEKEGKLIVCLRGFSLPDEHEWFIKEDLNKFFVVGQKGREYLQRTEGKRSNLYTYEMNDREALVKEIQALYKEANGLLKKKKSEWVDGQISEKFTNTDEDKTIEELQYNKVFLTAFLHNIGNLWSGKKTSPLISATYGKKKKEIARKFATNSLDGVPRNNGFITLGYIPIEERCFEVLTEDLNKELERLGVKWYNDIHQEVMLLDGIMPQRIIGVFEVFQDSPIEKFILNPWVYKMFLENEHFNYKRGININQENFDEFAQDLKYGAYILENESGRYNKRFDEDYYHRVPSVRRRWN
;
A
#
# COMPACT_ATOMS: atom_id res chain seq x y z
N MET A 1 -0.16 -13.90 -26.10
CA MET A 1 -0.92 -12.79 -25.48
C MET A 1 -0.02 -12.06 -24.47
N LYS A 2 0.21 -10.76 -24.67
CA LYS A 2 1.13 -9.95 -23.84
C LYS A 2 0.36 -9.41 -22.63
N GLN A 3 0.90 -9.56 -21.40
CA GLN A 3 0.27 -9.13 -20.13
C GLN A 3 -0.23 -7.67 -20.12
N SER A 4 0.31 -6.78 -20.97
CA SER A 4 -0.14 -5.39 -21.12
C SER A 4 -1.58 -5.25 -21.62
N GLU A 5 -2.06 -6.18 -22.45
CA GLU A 5 -3.46 -6.18 -22.91
C GLU A 5 -4.41 -6.63 -21.81
N VAL A 6 -3.94 -7.36 -20.80
CA VAL A 6 -4.81 -7.94 -19.76
C VAL A 6 -5.24 -6.89 -18.74
N LEU A 7 -4.33 -5.99 -18.32
CA LEU A 7 -4.66 -4.96 -17.33
C LEU A 7 -5.63 -3.91 -17.85
N PHE A 8 -5.65 -3.64 -19.15
CA PHE A 8 -6.52 -2.62 -19.76
C PHE A 8 -7.61 -3.23 -20.67
N ARG A 9 -7.79 -4.57 -20.65
CA ARG A 9 -8.69 -5.28 -21.56
C ARG A 9 -10.13 -4.75 -21.56
N ASN A 10 -10.62 -4.33 -20.39
CA ASN A 10 -11.99 -3.88 -20.21
C ASN A 10 -12.11 -2.36 -20.01
N VAL A 11 -11.02 -1.62 -20.27
CA VAL A 11 -11.04 -0.16 -20.16
C VAL A 11 -11.59 0.40 -21.45
N GLU A 12 -12.76 1.03 -21.40
CA GLU A 12 -13.36 1.71 -22.55
C GLU A 12 -12.96 3.18 -22.60
N GLU A 13 -12.76 3.79 -21.43
CA GLU A 13 -12.45 5.21 -21.30
C GLU A 13 -11.22 5.43 -20.43
N VAL A 14 -10.33 6.31 -20.89
CA VAL A 14 -9.20 6.81 -20.11
C VAL A 14 -9.41 8.30 -19.87
N MET A 15 -9.58 8.66 -18.60
CA MET A 15 -9.81 10.02 -18.15
C MET A 15 -8.59 10.54 -17.39
N SER A 16 -8.41 11.85 -17.37
CA SER A 16 -7.47 12.55 -16.50
C SER A 16 -7.95 13.99 -16.30
N PHE A 17 -7.16 14.79 -15.62
CA PHE A 17 -7.43 16.20 -15.40
C PHE A 17 -6.12 16.97 -15.36
N ASP A 18 -6.19 18.29 -15.50
CA ASP A 18 -5.02 19.16 -15.42
C ASP A 18 -4.66 19.40 -13.94
N PRO A 19 -3.42 19.08 -13.50
CA PRO A 19 -3.01 19.37 -12.13
C PRO A 19 -2.78 20.87 -11.84
N ILE A 20 -2.84 21.75 -12.85
CA ILE A 20 -2.52 23.19 -12.74
C ILE A 20 -3.77 24.06 -12.52
N ASN A 21 -4.95 23.62 -12.97
CA ASN A 21 -6.20 24.35 -12.73
C ASN A 21 -6.68 24.05 -11.30
N ASP A 22 -7.24 25.09 -10.65
CA ASP A 22 -7.70 25.15 -9.26
C ASP A 22 -7.53 23.84 -8.47
N ILE A 23 -6.59 23.82 -7.53
CA ILE A 23 -6.18 22.61 -6.82
C ILE A 23 -7.35 21.94 -6.05
N TYR A 24 -8.45 22.66 -5.82
CA TYR A 24 -9.68 22.19 -5.19
C TYR A 24 -10.78 21.80 -6.20
N GLU A 25 -10.76 22.33 -7.41
CA GLU A 25 -11.78 22.11 -8.43
C GLU A 25 -11.15 21.62 -9.74
N TYR A 26 -11.38 20.35 -10.08
CA TYR A 26 -10.93 19.77 -11.35
C TYR A 26 -12.08 19.14 -12.11
N GLU A 27 -11.97 19.16 -13.43
CA GLU A 27 -12.89 18.46 -14.32
C GLU A 27 -12.19 17.26 -14.98
N LEU A 28 -12.79 16.08 -14.85
CA LEU A 28 -12.32 14.89 -15.56
C LEU A 28 -12.63 15.01 -17.04
N GLY A 29 -11.58 15.01 -17.86
CA GLY A 29 -11.66 14.99 -19.31
C GLY A 29 -11.00 13.76 -19.93
N PRO A 30 -11.38 13.41 -21.17
CA PRO A 30 -10.77 12.31 -21.89
C PRO A 30 -9.30 12.59 -22.16
N VAL A 31 -8.45 11.58 -21.96
CA VAL A 31 -7.04 11.64 -22.35
C VAL A 31 -6.97 11.64 -23.88
N ASN A 32 -6.25 12.61 -24.45
CA ASN A 32 -6.11 12.72 -25.89
C ASN A 32 -5.34 11.52 -26.50
N TYR A 33 -5.43 11.36 -27.82
CA TYR A 33 -4.79 10.26 -28.54
C TYR A 33 -3.29 10.09 -28.23
N ARG A 34 -2.54 11.20 -28.12
CA ARG A 34 -1.11 11.18 -27.79
C ARG A 34 -0.87 10.66 -26.37
N GLY A 35 -1.67 11.08 -25.40
CA GLY A 35 -1.66 10.59 -24.03
C GLY A 35 -1.97 9.09 -23.96
N ALA A 36 -2.97 8.62 -24.72
CA ALA A 36 -3.34 7.20 -24.77
C ALA A 36 -2.20 6.31 -25.33
N ILE A 37 -1.49 6.78 -26.37
CA ILE A 37 -0.29 6.10 -26.89
C ILE A 37 0.79 6.00 -25.81
N LYS A 38 1.05 7.11 -25.10
CA LYS A 38 2.08 7.16 -24.06
C LYS A 38 1.73 6.29 -22.86
N LEU A 39 0.47 6.26 -22.45
CA LEU A 39 -0.03 5.31 -21.45
C LEU A 39 0.22 3.88 -21.90
N SER A 40 -0.12 3.53 -23.13
CA SER A 40 0.13 2.18 -23.68
C SER A 40 1.62 1.81 -23.64
N TYR A 41 2.52 2.76 -23.93
CA TYR A 41 3.97 2.56 -23.81
C TYR A 41 4.42 2.37 -22.35
N LEU A 42 3.91 3.18 -21.43
CA LEU A 42 4.19 3.06 -20.00
C LEU A 42 3.76 1.69 -19.47
N ILE A 43 2.53 1.25 -19.78
CA ILE A 43 2.03 -0.08 -19.38
C ILE A 43 2.92 -1.19 -19.94
N ARG A 44 3.34 -1.11 -21.22
CA ARG A 44 4.29 -2.08 -21.80
C ARG A 44 5.63 -2.07 -21.05
N THR A 45 6.12 -0.90 -20.66
CA THR A 45 7.36 -0.74 -19.90
C THR A 45 7.24 -1.38 -18.51
N LEU A 46 6.17 -1.11 -17.76
CA LEU A 46 5.92 -1.72 -16.46
C LEU A 46 5.86 -3.25 -16.55
N ASN A 47 5.14 -3.79 -17.54
CA ASN A 47 5.07 -5.24 -17.76
C ASN A 47 6.43 -5.85 -18.09
N ARG A 48 7.25 -5.16 -18.90
CA ARG A 48 8.61 -5.62 -19.20
C ARG A 48 9.48 -5.64 -17.93
N LEU A 49 9.45 -4.55 -17.15
CA LEU A 49 10.21 -4.45 -15.91
C LEU A 49 9.75 -5.48 -14.85
N GLU A 50 8.45 -5.78 -14.78
CA GLU A 50 7.92 -6.85 -13.92
C GLU A 50 8.46 -8.23 -14.34
N LYS A 51 8.47 -8.53 -15.64
CA LYS A 51 9.06 -9.79 -16.16
C LYS A 51 10.56 -9.91 -15.94
N GLU A 52 11.27 -8.79 -15.99
CA GLU A 52 12.70 -8.70 -15.71
C GLU A 52 13.01 -8.78 -14.20
N GLY A 53 12.01 -8.85 -13.32
CA GLY A 53 12.22 -8.88 -11.88
C GLY A 53 12.77 -7.56 -11.33
N LYS A 54 12.51 -6.42 -11.99
CA LYS A 54 12.97 -5.09 -11.55
C LYS A 54 11.95 -4.36 -10.69
N LEU A 55 10.67 -4.66 -10.85
CA LEU A 55 9.58 -4.11 -10.04
C LEU A 55 8.46 -5.14 -9.89
N ILE A 56 7.58 -4.89 -8.93
CA ILE A 56 6.30 -5.59 -8.77
C ILE A 56 5.19 -4.63 -9.18
N VAL A 57 4.32 -5.02 -10.12
CA VAL A 57 3.09 -4.26 -10.38
C VAL A 57 2.02 -4.78 -9.43
N CYS A 58 1.49 -3.89 -8.60
CA CYS A 58 0.49 -4.22 -7.58
C CYS A 58 -0.82 -3.47 -7.84
N LEU A 59 -1.92 -4.13 -7.51
CA LEU A 59 -3.26 -3.57 -7.56
C LEU A 59 -3.90 -3.61 -6.18
N ARG A 60 -4.57 -2.54 -5.79
CA ARG A 60 -5.30 -2.48 -4.53
C ARG A 60 -6.76 -2.14 -4.78
N GLY A 61 -7.64 -3.09 -4.51
CA GLY A 61 -9.07 -2.85 -4.48
C GLY A 61 -9.48 -2.16 -3.17
N PHE A 62 -10.29 -1.11 -3.29
CA PHE A 62 -10.94 -0.47 -2.16
C PHE A 62 -12.29 0.09 -2.60
N SER A 63 -13.10 0.50 -1.65
CA SER A 63 -14.44 1.01 -1.89
C SER A 63 -14.75 2.08 -0.86
N LEU A 64 -15.58 3.04 -1.25
CA LEU A 64 -16.04 4.11 -0.40
C LEU A 64 -17.56 4.12 -0.46
N PRO A 65 -18.25 3.25 0.32
CA PRO A 65 -19.71 3.26 0.39
C PRO A 65 -20.20 4.67 0.73
N ASP A 66 -21.23 5.13 0.03
CA ASP A 66 -21.84 6.47 0.18
C ASP A 66 -20.94 7.67 -0.20
N GLU A 67 -19.65 7.46 -0.45
CA GLU A 67 -18.66 8.49 -0.78
C GLU A 67 -18.04 8.29 -2.19
N HIS A 68 -18.52 7.33 -2.99
CA HIS A 68 -17.94 7.00 -4.30
C HIS A 68 -17.90 8.21 -5.27
N GLU A 69 -19.01 8.93 -5.41
CA GLU A 69 -19.06 10.14 -6.26
C GLU A 69 -18.27 11.30 -5.66
N TRP A 70 -18.32 11.46 -4.34
CA TRP A 70 -17.56 12.48 -3.61
C TRP A 70 -16.07 12.29 -3.84
N PHE A 71 -15.59 11.05 -3.75
CA PHE A 71 -14.19 10.74 -4.00
C PHE A 71 -13.74 11.20 -5.39
N ILE A 72 -14.55 10.97 -6.42
CA ILE A 72 -14.24 11.36 -7.79
C ILE A 72 -14.24 12.88 -7.99
N LYS A 73 -15.09 13.62 -7.26
CA LYS A 73 -15.25 15.08 -7.43
C LYS A 73 -14.29 15.90 -6.56
N GLU A 74 -14.05 15.44 -5.34
CA GLU A 74 -13.43 16.25 -4.28
C GLU A 74 -12.10 15.69 -3.79
N ASP A 75 -11.96 14.36 -3.70
CA ASP A 75 -10.81 13.73 -3.04
C ASP A 75 -9.78 13.13 -4.00
N LEU A 76 -10.09 12.95 -5.29
CA LEU A 76 -9.21 12.23 -6.21
C LEU A 76 -7.89 12.98 -6.45
N ASN A 77 -7.93 14.31 -6.59
CA ASN A 77 -6.70 15.10 -6.69
C ASN A 77 -5.86 14.99 -5.43
N LYS A 78 -6.50 15.14 -4.26
CA LYS A 78 -5.87 15.00 -2.95
C LYS A 78 -5.24 13.60 -2.81
N PHE A 79 -5.93 12.56 -3.26
CA PHE A 79 -5.43 11.19 -3.29
C PHE A 79 -4.18 11.04 -4.17
N PHE A 80 -4.13 11.67 -5.34
CA PHE A 80 -2.94 11.62 -6.21
C PHE A 80 -1.76 12.44 -5.67
N VAL A 81 -1.98 13.44 -4.83
CA VAL A 81 -0.91 14.24 -4.19
C VAL A 81 -0.41 13.62 -2.88
N VAL A 82 -1.32 13.06 -2.07
CA VAL A 82 -0.99 12.52 -0.75
C VAL A 82 -0.65 11.03 -0.82
N GLY A 83 -1.28 10.29 -1.72
CA GLY A 83 -1.24 8.84 -1.80
C GLY A 83 -2.23 8.17 -0.85
N GLN A 84 -2.25 6.83 -0.86
CA GLN A 84 -3.14 6.05 0.00
C GLN A 84 -2.42 5.65 1.28
N LYS A 85 -2.93 6.03 2.46
CA LYS A 85 -2.30 5.68 3.74
C LYS A 85 -2.99 4.50 4.44
N GLY A 86 -2.27 3.88 5.38
CA GLY A 86 -2.80 2.90 6.32
C GLY A 86 -3.90 3.48 7.22
N ARG A 87 -4.78 2.63 7.72
CA ARG A 87 -5.93 3.07 8.54
C ARG A 87 -5.50 3.75 9.83
N GLU A 88 -4.35 3.35 10.38
CA GLU A 88 -3.76 3.95 11.58
C GLU A 88 -3.47 5.46 11.43
N TYR A 89 -3.29 5.92 10.20
CA TYR A 89 -3.05 7.33 9.90
C TYR A 89 -4.35 8.18 9.84
N LEU A 90 -5.55 7.58 9.94
CA LEU A 90 -6.82 8.31 9.90
C LEU A 90 -7.16 8.95 11.26
N GLN A 91 -7.73 10.16 11.26
CA GLN A 91 -8.07 10.93 12.48
C GLN A 91 -9.02 10.20 13.45
N ARG A 92 -9.84 9.26 12.94
CA ARG A 92 -10.92 8.56 13.66
C ARG A 92 -10.52 7.23 14.32
N THR A 93 -9.24 6.88 14.41
CA THR A 93 -8.85 5.72 15.22
C THR A 93 -9.07 6.04 16.71
N GLU A 94 -10.01 5.34 17.36
CA GLU A 94 -10.50 5.52 18.75
C GLU A 94 -9.46 5.23 19.86
N GLY A 95 -8.17 5.51 19.63
CA GLY A 95 -7.10 5.36 20.61
C GLY A 95 -6.35 6.67 20.82
N LYS A 96 -5.64 6.82 21.95
CA LYS A 96 -4.62 7.86 22.08
C LYS A 96 -3.66 7.72 20.88
N ARG A 97 -3.56 8.77 20.06
CA ARG A 97 -2.66 8.88 18.90
C ARG A 97 -1.16 8.71 19.24
N SER A 98 -0.84 8.51 20.52
CA SER A 98 0.52 8.38 21.04
C SER A 98 1.31 7.21 20.45
N ASN A 99 0.66 6.26 19.77
CA ASN A 99 1.28 5.02 19.32
C ASN A 99 1.28 4.87 17.80
N LEU A 100 1.44 5.94 17.02
CA LEU A 100 1.67 5.78 15.58
C LEU A 100 2.85 4.82 15.40
N TYR A 101 2.64 3.75 14.65
CA TYR A 101 3.58 2.65 14.45
C TYR A 101 5.04 3.09 14.23
N THR A 102 5.21 4.20 13.51
CA THR A 102 6.50 4.77 13.09
C THR A 102 7.12 5.75 14.09
N TYR A 103 6.40 6.15 15.14
CA TYR A 103 6.83 7.19 16.10
C TYR A 103 7.87 6.69 17.10
N GLU A 104 7.65 5.48 17.64
CA GLU A 104 8.52 4.89 18.67
C GLU A 104 9.60 3.98 18.06
N MET A 105 9.86 4.08 16.76
CA MET A 105 10.81 3.18 16.07
C MET A 105 12.26 3.35 16.54
N ASN A 106 12.63 4.40 17.26
CA ASN A 106 14.01 4.60 17.72
C ASN A 106 14.20 4.33 19.23
N ASP A 107 13.12 4.14 19.99
CA ASP A 107 13.21 3.80 21.42
C ASP A 107 13.33 2.27 21.56
N ARG A 108 14.51 1.82 22.01
CA ARG A 108 14.78 0.38 22.18
C ARG A 108 13.81 -0.27 23.16
N GLU A 109 13.58 0.35 24.32
CA GLU A 109 12.78 -0.25 25.38
C GLU A 109 11.32 -0.38 24.94
N ALA A 110 10.79 0.64 24.28
CA ALA A 110 9.45 0.61 23.69
C ALA A 110 9.34 -0.48 22.61
N LEU A 111 10.31 -0.54 21.67
CA LEU A 111 10.37 -1.59 20.64
C LEU A 111 10.37 -2.99 21.23
N VAL A 112 11.21 -3.25 22.23
CA VAL A 112 11.30 -4.57 22.86
C VAL A 112 9.97 -4.96 23.49
N LYS A 113 9.32 -4.05 24.24
CA LYS A 113 8.00 -4.30 24.84
C LYS A 113 6.95 -4.63 23.78
N GLU A 114 6.92 -3.89 22.68
CA GLU A 114 5.97 -4.10 21.59
C GLU A 114 6.21 -5.43 20.86
N ILE A 115 7.47 -5.78 20.57
CA ILE A 115 7.84 -7.07 19.96
C ILE A 115 7.35 -8.24 20.83
N GLN A 116 7.54 -8.17 22.15
CA GLN A 116 7.07 -9.23 23.05
C GLN A 116 5.54 -9.32 23.09
N ALA A 117 4.83 -8.19 23.04
CA ALA A 117 3.37 -8.17 22.97
C ALA A 117 2.86 -8.80 21.67
N LEU A 118 3.38 -8.36 20.50
CA LEU A 118 3.02 -8.89 19.19
C LEU A 118 3.33 -10.39 19.08
N TYR A 119 4.47 -10.84 19.61
CA TYR A 119 4.84 -12.25 19.62
C TYR A 119 3.86 -13.11 20.44
N LYS A 120 3.50 -12.65 21.64
CA LYS A 120 2.52 -13.34 22.48
C LYS A 120 1.17 -13.43 21.79
N GLU A 121 0.72 -12.37 21.13
CA GLU A 121 -0.51 -12.37 20.33
C GLU A 121 -0.43 -13.35 19.15
N ALA A 122 0.67 -13.30 18.38
CA ALA A 122 0.91 -14.15 17.22
C ALA A 122 0.85 -15.65 17.58
N ASN A 123 1.61 -16.06 18.60
CA ASN A 123 1.60 -17.45 19.08
C ASN A 123 0.27 -17.84 19.73
N GLY A 124 -0.40 -16.91 20.41
CA GLY A 124 -1.76 -17.11 20.91
C GLY A 124 -2.77 -17.41 19.81
N LEU A 125 -2.69 -16.69 18.68
CA LEU A 125 -3.54 -16.93 17.51
C LEU A 125 -3.18 -18.22 16.78
N LEU A 126 -1.88 -18.54 16.62
CA LEU A 126 -1.42 -19.81 16.05
C LEU A 126 -2.00 -21.00 16.84
N LYS A 127 -1.91 -20.96 18.17
CA LYS A 127 -2.48 -21.99 19.05
C LYS A 127 -3.99 -22.15 18.84
N LYS A 128 -4.73 -21.03 18.70
CA LYS A 128 -6.18 -21.05 18.43
C LYS A 128 -6.52 -21.56 17.02
N LYS A 129 -5.63 -21.39 16.06
CA LYS A 129 -5.80 -21.76 14.65
C LYS A 129 -5.25 -23.14 14.28
N LYS A 130 -4.68 -23.85 15.25
CA LYS A 130 -4.09 -25.17 15.04
C LYS A 130 -5.03 -26.09 14.28
N SER A 131 -4.57 -26.59 13.14
CA SER A 131 -5.30 -27.45 12.21
C SER A 131 -4.30 -28.25 11.37
N GLU A 132 -4.77 -29.06 10.42
CA GLU A 132 -3.88 -29.77 9.49
C GLU A 132 -3.07 -28.81 8.57
N TRP A 133 -3.56 -27.57 8.37
CA TRP A 133 -2.96 -26.54 7.51
C TRP A 133 -2.12 -25.52 8.27
N VAL A 134 -2.36 -25.38 9.58
CA VAL A 134 -1.69 -24.41 10.46
C VAL A 134 -1.15 -25.16 11.67
N ASP A 135 0.16 -25.18 11.83
CA ASP A 135 0.80 -25.84 12.97
C ASP A 135 2.11 -25.16 13.37
N GLY A 136 2.58 -25.48 14.57
CA GLY A 136 3.81 -24.92 15.13
C GLY A 136 3.61 -23.63 15.91
N GLN A 137 4.73 -23.01 16.25
CA GLN A 137 4.81 -21.74 16.97
C GLN A 137 6.05 -20.98 16.48
N ILE A 138 5.98 -19.66 16.47
CA ILE A 138 7.14 -18.83 16.18
C ILE A 138 8.16 -19.09 17.30
N SER A 139 9.39 -19.46 16.92
CA SER A 139 10.47 -19.71 17.88
C SER A 139 10.75 -18.50 18.78
N GLU A 140 10.95 -18.73 20.07
CA GLU A 140 11.36 -17.69 21.04
C GLU A 140 12.69 -17.02 20.67
N LYS A 141 13.54 -17.70 19.88
CA LYS A 141 14.77 -17.09 19.34
C LYS A 141 14.47 -15.85 18.49
N PHE A 142 13.29 -15.77 17.88
CA PHE A 142 12.88 -14.63 17.07
C PHE A 142 12.73 -13.36 17.92
N THR A 143 12.20 -13.48 19.14
CA THR A 143 12.04 -12.38 20.08
C THR A 143 13.24 -12.17 20.99
N ASN A 144 14.37 -12.82 20.70
CA ASN A 144 15.60 -12.46 21.38
C ASN A 144 15.84 -10.95 21.14
N THR A 145 16.04 -10.21 22.22
CA THR A 145 16.16 -8.75 22.26
C THR A 145 17.44 -8.32 22.97
N ASP A 146 18.41 -9.24 23.08
CA ASP A 146 19.75 -9.02 23.62
C ASP A 146 20.34 -7.68 23.16
N GLU A 147 21.15 -7.04 24.02
CA GLU A 147 21.72 -5.71 23.80
C GLU A 147 22.48 -5.59 22.46
N ASP A 148 23.04 -6.70 21.96
CA ASP A 148 23.78 -6.76 20.70
C ASP A 148 22.92 -6.55 19.44
N LYS A 149 21.59 -6.72 19.52
CA LYS A 149 20.72 -6.44 18.36
C LYS A 149 20.66 -4.94 18.07
N THR A 150 20.82 -4.59 16.81
CA THR A 150 20.63 -3.21 16.34
C THR A 150 19.16 -2.81 16.37
N ILE A 151 18.90 -1.49 16.40
CA ILE A 151 17.53 -0.93 16.28
C ILE A 151 16.86 -1.37 14.96
N GLU A 152 17.62 -1.45 13.86
CA GLU A 152 17.15 -1.93 12.56
C GLU A 152 16.63 -3.38 12.62
N GLU A 153 17.33 -4.27 13.33
CA GLU A 153 16.90 -5.66 13.52
C GLU A 153 15.66 -5.78 14.40
N LEU A 154 15.55 -4.94 15.45
CA LEU A 154 14.36 -4.90 16.29
C LEU A 154 13.13 -4.41 15.50
N GLN A 155 13.30 -3.40 14.66
CA GLN A 155 12.24 -2.93 13.77
C GLN A 155 11.82 -3.99 12.76
N TYR A 156 12.78 -4.72 12.18
CA TYR A 156 12.47 -5.85 11.33
C TYR A 156 11.57 -6.87 12.04
N ASN A 157 11.94 -7.24 13.27
CA ASN A 157 11.16 -8.17 14.08
C ASN A 157 9.73 -7.66 14.34
N LYS A 158 9.59 -6.37 14.69
CA LYS A 158 8.29 -5.71 14.87
C LYS A 158 7.47 -5.79 13.59
N VAL A 159 8.02 -5.37 12.44
CA VAL A 159 7.36 -5.38 11.13
C VAL A 159 6.96 -6.77 10.69
N PHE A 160 7.83 -7.76 10.90
CA PHE A 160 7.51 -9.15 10.60
C PHE A 160 6.30 -9.64 11.39
N LEU A 161 6.28 -9.42 12.72
CA LEU A 161 5.17 -9.85 13.57
C LEU A 161 3.88 -9.09 13.24
N THR A 162 3.96 -7.78 13.01
CA THR A 162 2.81 -6.97 12.57
C THR A 162 2.28 -7.45 11.23
N ALA A 163 3.14 -7.75 10.26
CA ALA A 163 2.75 -8.27 8.96
C ALA A 163 2.09 -9.64 9.06
N PHE A 164 2.63 -10.54 9.90
CA PHE A 164 1.99 -11.82 10.18
C PHE A 164 0.59 -11.64 10.77
N LEU A 165 0.46 -10.86 11.84
CA LEU A 165 -0.81 -10.58 12.50
C LEU A 165 -1.81 -9.89 11.56
N HIS A 166 -1.33 -8.98 10.70
CA HIS A 166 -2.12 -8.34 9.66
C HIS A 166 -2.62 -9.36 8.62
N ASN A 167 -1.78 -10.30 8.18
CA ASN A 167 -2.14 -11.35 7.23
C ASN A 167 -3.19 -12.32 7.79
N ILE A 168 -3.25 -12.53 9.12
CA ILE A 168 -4.33 -13.31 9.77
C ILE A 168 -5.72 -12.67 9.56
N GLY A 169 -5.79 -11.36 9.30
CA GLY A 169 -7.03 -10.64 9.01
C GLY A 169 -7.86 -10.31 10.26
N ASN A 170 -9.19 -10.39 10.15
CA ASN A 170 -10.14 -9.88 11.15
C ASN A 170 -10.10 -10.58 12.52
N LEU A 171 -9.32 -11.64 12.67
CA LEU A 171 -9.12 -12.31 13.97
C LEU A 171 -8.13 -11.57 14.87
N TRP A 172 -7.29 -10.72 14.29
CA TRP A 172 -6.43 -9.83 15.03
C TRP A 172 -7.13 -8.49 15.23
N SER A 173 -7.37 -8.11 16.48
CA SER A 173 -8.02 -6.84 16.84
C SER A 173 -7.24 -5.63 16.32
N GLY A 174 -5.91 -5.72 16.26
CA GLY A 174 -5.04 -4.68 15.74
C GLY A 174 -5.13 -4.46 14.22
N LYS A 175 -5.84 -5.32 13.47
CA LYS A 175 -6.00 -5.18 12.01
C LYS A 175 -6.59 -3.82 11.61
N LYS A 176 -7.51 -3.30 12.42
CA LYS A 176 -8.19 -2.01 12.17
C LYS A 176 -7.27 -0.81 12.35
N THR A 177 -6.21 -0.96 13.13
CA THR A 177 -5.23 0.06 13.48
C THR A 177 -3.82 -0.30 12.97
N SER A 178 -3.73 -1.23 12.02
CA SER A 178 -2.47 -1.62 11.41
C SER A 178 -1.97 -0.52 10.45
N PRO A 179 -0.65 -0.25 10.41
CA PRO A 179 -0.08 0.68 9.44
C PRO A 179 -0.07 0.10 8.03
N LEU A 180 -0.28 -1.22 7.89
CA LEU A 180 -0.14 -1.92 6.63
C LEU A 180 -1.39 -1.77 5.76
N ILE A 181 -1.17 -1.59 4.46
CA ILE A 181 -2.22 -1.78 3.45
C ILE A 181 -1.90 -2.95 2.54
N SER A 182 -2.91 -3.76 2.27
CA SER A 182 -2.76 -4.94 1.43
C SER A 182 -3.03 -4.59 -0.04
N ALA A 183 -2.12 -4.98 -0.92
CA ALA A 183 -2.33 -5.00 -2.37
C ALA A 183 -2.08 -6.42 -2.89
N THR A 184 -2.48 -6.69 -4.13
CA THR A 184 -2.28 -7.98 -4.79
C THR A 184 -1.35 -7.83 -5.99
N TYR A 185 -0.50 -8.83 -6.23
CA TYR A 185 0.41 -8.89 -7.36
C TYR A 185 0.24 -10.20 -8.15
N GLY A 186 1.14 -10.46 -9.10
CA GLY A 186 1.11 -11.69 -9.89
C GLY A 186 0.04 -11.70 -10.98
N LYS A 187 -0.35 -12.89 -11.47
CA LYS A 187 -1.15 -13.03 -12.71
C LYS A 187 -2.64 -12.70 -12.51
N LYS A 188 -3.17 -12.97 -11.31
CA LYS A 188 -4.59 -12.78 -10.98
C LYS A 188 -4.88 -11.45 -10.27
N LYS A 189 -3.88 -10.57 -10.14
CA LYS A 189 -3.99 -9.30 -9.39
C LYS A 189 -5.23 -8.48 -9.71
N LYS A 190 -5.63 -8.39 -10.99
CA LYS A 190 -6.80 -7.58 -11.38
C LYS A 190 -8.12 -8.20 -10.93
N GLU A 191 -8.26 -9.51 -11.10
CA GLU A 191 -9.43 -10.25 -10.61
C GLU A 191 -9.56 -10.16 -9.09
N ILE A 192 -8.43 -10.34 -8.38
CA ILE A 192 -8.37 -10.30 -6.92
C ILE A 192 -8.68 -8.89 -6.41
N ALA A 193 -8.03 -7.85 -6.97
CA ALA A 193 -8.29 -6.47 -6.58
C ALA A 193 -9.73 -6.06 -6.85
N ARG A 194 -10.31 -6.48 -7.98
CA ARG A 194 -11.73 -6.23 -8.28
C ARG A 194 -12.63 -6.86 -7.23
N LYS A 195 -12.40 -8.13 -6.85
CA LYS A 195 -13.13 -8.76 -5.74
C LYS A 195 -13.02 -7.95 -4.45
N PHE A 196 -11.86 -7.40 -4.11
CA PHE A 196 -11.73 -6.56 -2.92
C PHE A 196 -12.43 -5.19 -3.03
N ALA A 197 -12.54 -4.64 -4.24
CA ALA A 197 -13.25 -3.39 -4.49
C ALA A 197 -14.77 -3.57 -4.44
N THR A 198 -15.30 -4.67 -4.99
CA THR A 198 -16.75 -4.87 -5.16
C THR A 198 -17.37 -5.89 -4.20
N ASN A 199 -16.60 -6.78 -3.58
CA ASN A 199 -17.14 -7.74 -2.63
C ASN A 199 -17.08 -7.19 -1.21
N SER A 200 -18.10 -7.54 -0.44
CA SER A 200 -18.17 -7.21 0.97
C SER A 200 -17.10 -7.93 1.80
N LEU A 201 -16.38 -7.20 2.64
CA LEU A 201 -15.62 -7.77 3.76
C LEU A 201 -16.50 -7.93 5.02
N ASP A 202 -17.69 -7.31 5.06
CA ASP A 202 -18.51 -7.13 6.27
C ASP A 202 -19.99 -7.55 6.07
N GLY A 203 -20.31 -8.31 5.02
CA GLY A 203 -21.66 -8.80 4.71
C GLY A 203 -22.60 -7.85 3.94
N VAL A 204 -22.25 -6.58 3.77
CA VAL A 204 -22.97 -5.61 2.91
C VAL A 204 -22.36 -5.56 1.49
N PRO A 205 -23.07 -6.00 0.43
CA PRO A 205 -22.58 -5.94 -0.94
C PRO A 205 -22.16 -4.52 -1.35
N ARG A 206 -21.09 -4.40 -2.14
CA ARG A 206 -20.61 -3.10 -2.65
C ARG A 206 -20.73 -3.07 -4.16
N ASN A 207 -21.64 -2.25 -4.66
CA ASN A 207 -21.96 -2.24 -6.10
C ASN A 207 -20.87 -1.57 -6.95
N ASN A 208 -19.96 -0.81 -6.31
CA ASN A 208 -18.87 -0.10 -6.97
C ASN A 208 -17.63 -0.01 -6.07
N GLY A 209 -16.52 0.37 -6.69
CA GLY A 209 -15.29 0.66 -5.99
C GLY A 209 -14.18 1.08 -6.94
N PHE A 210 -12.97 1.09 -6.40
CA PHE A 210 -11.78 1.57 -7.07
C PHE A 210 -10.65 0.54 -6.97
N ILE A 211 -9.83 0.48 -8.01
CA ILE A 211 -8.60 -0.31 -8.01
C ILE A 211 -7.42 0.62 -8.29
N THR A 212 -6.57 0.86 -7.29
CA THR A 212 -5.32 1.59 -7.50
C THR A 212 -4.34 0.74 -8.30
N LEU A 213 -3.78 1.31 -9.37
CA LEU A 213 -2.64 0.76 -10.09
C LEU A 213 -1.35 1.42 -9.61
N GLY A 214 -0.48 0.63 -9.00
CA GLY A 214 0.84 1.09 -8.57
C GLY A 214 1.94 0.06 -8.83
N TYR A 215 3.15 0.39 -8.39
CA TYR A 215 4.30 -0.49 -8.51
C TYR A 215 5.33 -0.28 -7.40
N ILE A 216 6.16 -1.29 -7.18
CA ILE A 216 7.20 -1.33 -6.14
C ILE A 216 8.53 -1.71 -6.81
N PRO A 217 9.57 -0.86 -6.81
CA PRO A 217 10.89 -1.25 -7.30
C PRO A 217 11.50 -2.34 -6.40
N ILE A 218 11.97 -3.45 -6.98
CA ILE A 218 12.47 -4.59 -6.20
C ILE A 218 13.76 -4.26 -5.44
N GLU A 219 14.65 -3.49 -6.07
CA GLU A 219 15.92 -3.04 -5.47
C GLU A 219 15.73 -2.10 -4.26
N GLU A 220 14.54 -1.52 -4.12
CA GLU A 220 14.21 -0.55 -3.07
C GLU A 220 13.26 -1.13 -2.02
N ARG A 221 12.99 -2.45 -2.03
CA ARG A 221 12.11 -3.10 -1.05
C ARG A 221 12.63 -2.92 0.37
N CYS A 222 12.00 -1.99 1.09
CA CYS A 222 12.34 -1.63 2.47
C CYS A 222 11.10 -1.43 3.34
N PHE A 223 9.93 -1.36 2.71
CA PHE A 223 8.67 -0.99 3.35
C PHE A 223 7.53 -1.90 2.88
N GLU A 224 7.87 -3.08 2.35
CA GLU A 224 6.93 -4.01 1.74
C GLU A 224 7.24 -5.45 2.16
N VAL A 225 6.22 -6.14 2.67
CA VAL A 225 6.28 -7.55 3.05
C VAL A 225 5.43 -8.34 2.08
N LEU A 226 6.06 -9.21 1.29
CA LEU A 226 5.34 -10.18 0.46
C LEU A 226 4.90 -11.34 1.35
N THR A 227 3.66 -11.80 1.23
CA THR A 227 3.17 -12.95 1.99
C THR A 227 3.97 -14.22 1.66
N GLU A 228 4.47 -14.36 0.43
CA GLU A 228 5.41 -15.42 0.08
C GLU A 228 6.71 -15.37 0.90
N ASP A 229 7.31 -14.19 1.08
CA ASP A 229 8.53 -14.03 1.87
C ASP A 229 8.26 -14.25 3.37
N LEU A 230 7.12 -13.73 3.86
CA LEU A 230 6.62 -13.96 5.21
C LEU A 230 6.48 -15.47 5.49
N ASN A 231 5.84 -16.20 4.59
CA ASN A 231 5.60 -17.64 4.74
C ASN A 231 6.90 -18.44 4.78
N LYS A 232 7.87 -18.12 3.91
CA LYS A 232 9.19 -18.76 3.92
C LYS A 232 9.91 -18.55 5.25
N GLU A 233 9.75 -17.38 5.86
CA GLU A 233 10.34 -17.10 7.16
C GLU A 233 9.58 -17.77 8.31
N LEU A 234 8.25 -17.76 8.30
CA LEU A 234 7.44 -18.51 9.26
C LEU A 234 7.83 -20.00 9.29
N GLU A 235 8.02 -20.61 8.10
CA GLU A 235 8.47 -21.99 7.98
C GLU A 235 9.83 -22.22 8.65
N ARG A 236 10.80 -21.33 8.42
CA ARG A 236 12.13 -21.37 9.08
C ARG A 236 12.05 -21.21 10.58
N LEU A 237 11.02 -20.51 11.08
CA LEU A 237 10.76 -20.32 12.49
C LEU A 237 9.93 -21.45 13.12
N GLY A 238 9.60 -22.49 12.34
CA GLY A 238 8.88 -23.67 12.80
C GLY A 238 7.36 -23.55 12.70
N VAL A 239 6.84 -22.63 11.89
CA VAL A 239 5.40 -22.41 11.68
C VAL A 239 4.99 -22.85 10.28
N LYS A 240 4.03 -23.77 10.21
CA LYS A 240 3.29 -24.07 8.99
C LYS A 240 2.11 -23.11 8.90
N TRP A 241 2.02 -22.35 7.80
CA TRP A 241 0.96 -21.38 7.57
C TRP A 241 0.25 -21.59 6.22
N TYR A 242 -0.85 -20.86 5.99
CA TYR A 242 -1.63 -20.96 4.77
C TYR A 242 -0.85 -20.52 3.52
N ASN A 243 -1.22 -21.09 2.37
CA ASN A 243 -0.71 -20.66 1.07
C ASN A 243 -1.13 -19.23 0.74
N ASP A 244 -0.27 -18.50 0.04
CA ASP A 244 -0.55 -17.16 -0.46
C ASP A 244 -1.49 -17.21 -1.69
N ILE A 245 -2.77 -17.45 -1.43
CA ILE A 245 -3.80 -17.56 -2.47
C ILE A 245 -4.13 -16.20 -3.13
N HIS A 246 -3.84 -15.10 -2.43
CA HIS A 246 -4.15 -13.74 -2.89
C HIS A 246 -2.97 -13.04 -3.54
N GLN A 247 -1.77 -13.65 -3.50
CA GLN A 247 -0.52 -13.02 -3.94
C GLN A 247 -0.41 -11.64 -3.28
N GLU A 248 -0.46 -11.62 -1.94
CA GLU A 248 -0.55 -10.38 -1.17
C GLU A 248 0.84 -9.75 -0.99
N VAL A 249 0.88 -8.43 -1.21
CA VAL A 249 1.96 -7.56 -0.74
C VAL A 249 1.39 -6.57 0.27
N MET A 250 1.95 -6.57 1.47
CA MET A 250 1.61 -5.64 2.54
C MET A 250 2.58 -4.46 2.49
N LEU A 251 2.03 -3.27 2.28
CA LEU A 251 2.78 -2.03 2.15
C LEU A 251 2.72 -1.30 3.48
N LEU A 252 3.88 -1.06 4.08
CA LEU A 252 4.01 -0.30 5.31
C LEU A 252 3.65 1.15 5.06
N ASP A 253 2.76 1.66 5.90
CA ASP A 253 2.21 3.01 5.95
C ASP A 253 1.34 3.46 4.78
N GLY A 254 1.49 2.87 3.60
CA GLY A 254 0.70 3.27 2.44
C GLY A 254 1.35 3.00 1.09
N ILE A 255 0.65 3.45 0.04
CA ILE A 255 1.19 3.59 -1.32
C ILE A 255 1.58 5.06 -1.47
N MET A 256 2.86 5.31 -1.70
CA MET A 256 3.36 6.65 -1.96
C MET A 256 2.82 7.17 -3.30
N PRO A 257 2.44 8.45 -3.39
CA PRO A 257 1.79 9.01 -4.57
C PRO A 257 2.67 8.88 -5.83
N GLN A 258 4.00 8.97 -5.69
CA GLN A 258 4.99 8.80 -6.77
C GLN A 258 4.93 7.41 -7.43
N ARG A 259 4.28 6.44 -6.77
CA ARG A 259 4.13 5.05 -7.22
C ARG A 259 2.74 4.75 -7.79
N ILE A 260 1.81 5.71 -7.80
CA ILE A 260 0.44 5.54 -8.27
C ILE A 260 0.32 6.00 -9.72
N ILE A 261 0.10 5.05 -10.64
CA ILE A 261 -0.11 5.36 -12.07
C ILE A 261 -1.52 5.90 -12.31
N GLY A 262 -2.51 5.39 -11.58
CA GLY A 262 -3.90 5.77 -11.75
C GLY A 262 -4.82 4.83 -11.00
N VAL A 263 -6.13 4.99 -11.23
CA VAL A 263 -7.17 4.23 -10.56
C VAL A 263 -8.18 3.73 -11.59
N PHE A 264 -8.55 2.45 -11.51
CA PHE A 264 -9.73 1.95 -12.22
C PHE A 264 -10.97 2.20 -11.37
N GLU A 265 -12.00 2.77 -11.96
CA GLU A 265 -13.35 2.75 -11.42
C GLU A 265 -14.05 1.48 -11.92
N VAL A 266 -14.58 0.68 -10.98
CA VAL A 266 -15.16 -0.63 -11.26
C VAL A 266 -16.53 -0.80 -10.61
N PHE A 267 -17.42 -1.52 -11.27
CA PHE A 267 -18.77 -1.81 -10.80
C PHE A 267 -19.01 -3.31 -10.76
N GLN A 268 -19.68 -3.82 -9.72
CA GLN A 268 -19.92 -5.25 -9.52
C GLN A 268 -20.52 -5.91 -10.78
N ASP A 269 -21.55 -5.29 -11.33
CA ASP A 269 -22.37 -5.85 -12.41
C ASP A 269 -21.93 -5.45 -13.82
N SER A 270 -20.83 -4.70 -13.95
CA SER A 270 -20.30 -4.29 -15.25
C SER A 270 -18.84 -4.71 -15.43
N PRO A 271 -18.51 -5.48 -16.47
CA PRO A 271 -17.12 -5.80 -16.78
C PRO A 271 -16.37 -4.57 -17.29
N ILE A 272 -17.07 -3.55 -17.79
CA ILE A 272 -16.53 -2.30 -18.32
C ILE A 272 -15.98 -1.46 -17.18
N GLU A 273 -14.83 -0.86 -17.42
CA GLU A 273 -14.09 -0.07 -16.45
C GLU A 273 -13.69 1.28 -17.07
N LYS A 274 -13.64 2.29 -16.22
CA LYS A 274 -13.04 3.58 -16.54
C LYS A 274 -11.68 3.66 -15.86
N PHE A 275 -10.65 4.07 -16.58
CA PHE A 275 -9.33 4.30 -15.98
C PHE A 275 -9.08 5.79 -15.84
N ILE A 276 -8.90 6.23 -14.59
CA ILE A 276 -8.52 7.61 -14.30
C ILE A 276 -7.00 7.66 -14.11
N LEU A 277 -6.31 8.18 -15.11
CA LEU A 277 -4.87 8.37 -15.14
C LEU A 277 -4.48 9.48 -14.16
N ASN A 278 -3.47 9.22 -13.33
CA ASN A 278 -2.90 10.23 -12.44
C ASN A 278 -2.51 11.48 -13.25
N PRO A 279 -3.01 12.68 -12.89
CA PRO A 279 -2.80 13.92 -13.65
C PRO A 279 -1.30 14.25 -13.81
N TRP A 280 -0.47 13.90 -12.84
CA TRP A 280 0.99 14.10 -12.90
C TRP A 280 1.67 13.16 -13.91
N VAL A 281 1.14 11.96 -14.11
CA VAL A 281 1.58 11.07 -15.20
C VAL A 281 1.15 11.65 -16.55
N TYR A 282 -0.06 12.20 -16.64
CA TYR A 282 -0.52 12.81 -17.88
C TYR A 282 0.29 14.07 -18.22
N LYS A 283 0.60 14.92 -17.24
CA LYS A 283 1.51 16.06 -17.40
C LYS A 283 2.89 15.63 -17.91
N MET A 284 3.50 14.63 -17.28
CA MET A 284 4.76 14.00 -17.75
C MET A 284 4.66 13.56 -19.22
N PHE A 285 3.50 13.02 -19.64
CA PHE A 285 3.25 12.69 -21.04
C PHE A 285 3.14 13.91 -21.96
N LEU A 286 2.51 15.00 -21.55
CA LEU A 286 2.41 16.20 -22.36
C LEU A 286 3.77 16.87 -22.54
N GLU A 287 4.59 16.87 -21.49
CA GLU A 287 5.92 17.50 -21.43
C GLU A 287 7.03 16.63 -22.06
N ASN A 288 6.73 15.38 -22.43
CA ASN A 288 7.70 14.42 -22.99
C ASN A 288 8.83 14.02 -22.04
N GLU A 289 8.55 14.05 -20.74
CA GLU A 289 9.46 13.56 -19.73
C GLU A 289 9.56 12.03 -19.76
N HIS A 290 10.73 11.52 -19.37
CA HIS A 290 11.00 10.09 -19.31
C HIS A 290 10.56 9.49 -17.96
N PHE A 291 9.76 8.42 -18.01
CA PHE A 291 9.39 7.68 -16.81
C PHE A 291 10.60 6.94 -16.21
N ASN A 292 10.98 7.32 -15.00
CA ASN A 292 11.99 6.62 -14.21
C ASN A 292 11.31 5.81 -13.10
N TYR A 293 11.25 4.49 -13.26
CA TYR A 293 10.58 3.63 -12.27
C TYR A 293 11.25 3.63 -10.89
N LYS A 294 12.52 4.03 -10.76
CA LYS A 294 13.20 4.11 -9.45
C LYS A 294 12.77 5.36 -8.68
N ARG A 295 12.72 6.52 -9.35
CA ARG A 295 12.27 7.79 -8.74
C ARG A 295 10.75 7.92 -8.66
N GLY A 296 10.06 7.35 -9.63
CA GLY A 296 8.62 7.48 -9.81
C GLY A 296 8.18 8.78 -10.45
N ILE A 297 6.93 9.13 -10.18
CA ILE A 297 6.25 10.28 -10.79
C ILE A 297 6.63 11.53 -10.01
N ASN A 298 7.00 12.60 -10.72
CA ASN A 298 7.20 13.90 -10.08
C ASN A 298 5.84 14.54 -9.80
N ILE A 299 5.57 14.85 -8.54
CA ILE A 299 4.28 15.33 -8.05
C ILE A 299 4.54 16.61 -7.28
N ASN A 300 3.81 17.69 -7.61
CA ASN A 300 3.84 18.88 -6.76
C ASN A 300 3.12 18.57 -5.45
N GLN A 301 3.86 18.59 -4.35
CA GLN A 301 3.38 18.32 -3.00
C GLN A 301 3.35 19.58 -2.12
N GLU A 302 3.30 20.78 -2.71
CA GLU A 302 3.19 22.06 -1.98
C GLU A 302 1.98 22.08 -1.02
N ASN A 303 0.84 21.53 -1.43
CA ASN A 303 -0.39 21.48 -0.61
C ASN A 303 -0.58 20.15 0.12
N PHE A 304 0.49 19.38 0.32
CA PHE A 304 0.40 18.03 0.90
C PHE A 304 -0.30 18.02 2.26
N ASP A 305 0.11 18.91 3.17
CA ASP A 305 -0.39 18.92 4.55
C ASP A 305 -1.90 19.23 4.57
N GLU A 306 -2.33 20.26 3.82
CA GLU A 306 -3.74 20.63 3.70
C GLU A 306 -4.59 19.50 3.12
N PHE A 307 -4.14 18.90 2.01
CA PHE A 307 -4.83 17.77 1.40
C PHE A 307 -4.88 16.54 2.32
N ALA A 308 -3.83 16.30 3.09
CA ALA A 308 -3.83 15.20 4.04
C ALA A 308 -4.81 15.45 5.21
N GLN A 309 -4.99 16.70 5.66
CA GLN A 309 -6.03 17.07 6.63
C GLN A 309 -7.43 16.89 6.06
N ASP A 310 -7.64 17.29 4.80
CA ASP A 310 -8.92 17.16 4.10
C ASP A 310 -9.35 15.71 3.96
N LEU A 311 -8.42 14.83 3.59
CA LEU A 311 -8.58 13.37 3.57
C LEU A 311 -8.70 12.75 4.97
N LYS A 312 -8.79 13.58 6.01
CA LYS A 312 -8.96 13.21 7.42
C LYS A 312 -7.84 12.31 7.94
N TYR A 313 -6.62 12.52 7.46
CA TYR A 313 -5.45 11.94 8.11
C TYR A 313 -5.10 12.71 9.40
N GLY A 314 -4.71 12.00 10.45
CA GLY A 314 -4.25 12.55 11.73
C GLY A 314 -2.73 12.59 11.83
N ALA A 315 -2.06 11.83 10.97
CA ALA A 315 -0.63 11.81 10.72
C ALA A 315 -0.39 11.30 9.31
N TYR A 316 0.83 11.41 8.80
CA TYR A 316 1.12 10.98 7.44
C TYR A 316 2.57 10.55 7.27
N ILE A 317 2.79 9.82 6.17
CA ILE A 317 4.11 9.53 5.63
C ILE A 317 4.34 10.35 4.36
N LEU A 318 5.53 10.95 4.29
CA LEU A 318 6.10 11.58 3.11
C LEU A 318 7.35 10.81 2.67
N GLU A 319 7.56 10.69 1.37
CA GLU A 319 8.78 10.13 0.77
C GLU A 319 9.38 11.17 -0.17
N ASN A 320 10.68 11.43 -0.01
CA ASN A 320 11.46 12.30 -0.87
C ASN A 320 12.83 11.66 -1.16
N GLU A 321 13.71 12.37 -1.87
CA GLU A 321 15.03 11.85 -2.25
C GLU A 321 15.94 11.50 -1.04
N SER A 322 15.68 12.07 0.13
CA SER A 322 16.44 11.82 1.37
C SER A 322 15.90 10.62 2.17
N GLY A 323 14.71 10.12 1.83
CA GLY A 323 14.10 8.94 2.44
C GLY A 323 12.63 9.15 2.79
N ARG A 324 12.16 8.30 3.72
CA ARG A 324 10.78 8.29 4.20
C ARG A 324 10.69 8.92 5.58
N TYR A 325 9.64 9.70 5.80
CA TYR A 325 9.43 10.47 7.02
C TYR A 325 7.98 10.39 7.47
N ASN A 326 7.76 10.30 8.79
CA ASN A 326 6.46 10.40 9.42
C ASN A 326 6.32 11.72 10.17
N LYS A 327 5.11 12.27 10.21
CA LYS A 327 4.79 13.49 10.96
C LYS A 327 3.34 13.50 11.39
N ARG A 328 3.06 14.01 12.60
CA ARG A 328 1.70 14.39 13.01
C ARG A 328 1.44 15.85 12.73
N PHE A 329 0.17 16.21 12.56
CA PHE A 329 -0.21 17.61 12.33
C PHE A 329 0.04 18.53 13.54
N ASP A 330 0.14 17.97 14.75
CA ASP A 330 0.44 18.70 15.99
C ASP A 330 1.96 18.76 16.30
N GLU A 331 2.81 18.31 15.38
CA GLU A 331 4.27 18.29 15.54
C GLU A 331 4.97 19.24 14.59
N ASP A 332 6.06 19.85 15.08
CA ASP A 332 6.84 20.82 14.31
C ASP A 332 7.90 20.18 13.41
N TYR A 333 8.21 18.89 13.58
CA TYR A 333 9.33 18.23 12.91
C TYR A 333 8.97 16.85 12.34
N TYR A 334 9.72 16.47 11.30
CA TYR A 334 9.61 15.16 10.66
C TYR A 334 10.45 14.13 11.42
N HIS A 335 9.88 12.96 11.62
CA HIS A 335 10.56 11.79 12.14
C HIS A 335 11.02 10.93 10.97
N ARG A 336 12.27 10.50 10.95
CA ARG A 336 12.78 9.63 9.88
C ARG A 336 12.25 8.22 10.10
N VAL A 337 11.64 7.63 9.07
CA VAL A 337 11.25 6.22 9.07
C VAL A 337 12.47 5.39 8.66
N PRO A 338 13.03 4.56 9.55
CA PRO A 338 14.18 3.74 9.26
C PRO A 338 13.81 2.62 8.27
N SER A 339 14.76 2.27 7.40
CA SER A 339 14.55 1.21 6.41
C SER A 339 14.45 -0.14 7.10
N VAL A 340 13.46 -0.94 6.72
CA VAL A 340 13.25 -2.28 7.26
C VAL A 340 13.94 -3.27 6.33
N ARG A 341 15.27 -3.32 6.38
CA ARG A 341 16.05 -4.28 5.58
C ARG A 341 16.50 -5.44 6.44
N ARG A 342 16.26 -6.65 5.97
CA ARG A 342 16.99 -7.81 6.47
C ARG A 342 18.37 -7.81 5.86
N ARG A 343 19.41 -7.75 6.69
CA ARG A 343 20.75 -8.18 6.27
C ARG A 343 20.73 -9.70 6.21
N TRP A 344 20.64 -10.27 5.02
CA TRP A 344 20.99 -11.65 4.81
C TRP A 344 22.52 -11.72 4.88
N ASN A 345 23.06 -12.14 6.02
CA ASN A 345 24.42 -12.65 6.09
C ASN A 345 24.40 -14.15 5.80
#